data_AF-A0A7J4JC63-F1
#
_entry.id   AF-A0A7J4JC63-F1
#
_cell.length_a   1.000
_cell.length_b   1.000
_cell.length_c   1.000
_cell.angle_alpha   90.00
_cell.angle_beta   90.00
_cell.angle_gamma   90.00
#
_symmetry.space_group_name_H-M   'P 1'
#
loop_
_entity.id
_entity.type
_entity.pdbx_description
1 polymer ?
#
loop_
_entity_poly.entity_id
_entity_poly.type
_entity_poly.pdbx_seq_one_letter_code
_entity_poly.pdbx_strand_id
1 'polypeptide(L)'
;MDDRLNSMMIWNVADEYLEAAKTLRREKDKLFSPTYFLLGQSIELALKGFLRGLGASEKDLKNLSHDLDKALQEAEKKGLQNLVSLSDNDRGNIALLNVYYQSKDLQYTLSGFKRYPNLDKIFDIAKRLLDGTKNHCIQNRERHFGKSTAVL
;
A
#
# COMPACT_ATOMS: atom_id res chain seq x y z
N MET A 1 7.55 15.38 -18.19
CA MET A 1 8.02 14.07 -17.69
C MET A 1 6.97 13.08 -18.15
N ASP A 2 7.31 12.14 -19.03
CA ASP A 2 6.34 11.15 -19.51
C ASP A 2 5.88 10.32 -18.32
N ASP A 3 4.61 10.45 -17.97
CA ASP A 3 3.98 9.77 -16.86
C ASP A 3 3.72 8.30 -17.23
N ARG A 4 4.80 7.50 -17.20
CA ARG A 4 4.84 6.10 -17.63
C ARG A 4 4.30 5.13 -16.58
N LEU A 5 3.98 5.61 -15.38
CA LEU A 5 3.52 4.78 -14.28
C LEU A 5 2.01 4.57 -14.37
N ASN A 6 1.54 3.36 -14.63
CA ASN A 6 0.10 3.06 -14.64
C ASN A 6 -0.36 2.25 -13.40
N SER A 7 -1.67 2.22 -13.17
CA SER A 7 -2.28 1.55 -12.01
C SER A 7 -1.91 0.08 -11.89
N MET A 8 -1.84 -0.64 -13.02
CA MET A 8 -1.52 -2.07 -13.02
C MET A 8 -0.04 -2.34 -12.72
N MET A 9 0.87 -1.49 -13.22
CA MET A 9 2.29 -1.61 -12.89
C MET A 9 2.52 -1.40 -11.39
N ILE A 10 1.88 -0.40 -10.78
CA ILE A 10 1.98 -0.17 -9.33
C ILE A 10 1.40 -1.38 -8.57
N TRP A 11 0.25 -1.89 -9.00
CA TRP A 11 -0.38 -3.05 -8.39
C TRP A 11 0.50 -4.30 -8.45
N ASN A 12 1.17 -4.56 -9.59
CA ASN A 12 2.10 -5.70 -9.71
C ASN A 12 3.24 -5.61 -8.71
N VAL A 13 3.82 -4.43 -8.53
CA VAL A 13 4.89 -4.23 -7.54
C VAL A 13 4.34 -4.43 -6.12
N ALA A 14 3.12 -3.98 -5.83
CA ALA A 14 2.47 -4.24 -4.55
C ALA A 14 2.31 -5.74 -4.26
N ASP A 15 1.98 -6.55 -5.28
CA ASP A 15 1.89 -8.01 -5.21
C ASP A 15 3.26 -8.66 -4.98
N GLU A 16 4.30 -8.21 -5.69
CA GLU A 16 5.68 -8.66 -5.48
C GLU A 16 6.16 -8.43 -4.03
N TYR A 17 5.82 -7.28 -3.43
CA TYR A 17 6.13 -7.00 -2.03
C TYR A 17 5.39 -7.93 -1.07
N LEU A 18 4.12 -8.27 -1.35
CA LEU A 18 3.38 -9.25 -0.54
C LEU A 18 4.02 -10.64 -0.64
N GLU A 19 4.37 -11.09 -1.84
CA GLU A 19 5.03 -12.39 -2.05
C GLU A 19 6.42 -12.45 -1.41
N ALA A 20 7.17 -11.36 -1.45
CA ALA A 20 8.43 -11.22 -0.72
C ALA A 20 8.21 -11.35 0.79
N ALA A 21 7.20 -10.67 1.34
CA ALA A 21 6.87 -10.77 2.77
C ALA A 21 6.47 -12.19 3.18
N LYS A 22 5.65 -12.87 2.37
CA LYS A 22 5.24 -14.27 2.61
C LYS A 22 6.43 -15.21 2.60
N THR A 23 7.31 -15.07 1.61
CA THR A 23 8.54 -15.85 1.49
C THR A 23 9.43 -15.63 2.71
N LEU A 24 9.67 -14.37 3.08
CA LEU A 24 10.48 -14.04 4.24
C LEU A 24 9.91 -14.63 5.54
N ARG A 25 8.60 -14.53 5.75
CA ARG A 25 7.92 -15.10 6.92
C ARG A 25 8.07 -16.63 6.99
N ARG A 26 7.97 -17.31 5.84
CA ARG A 26 8.11 -18.77 5.76
C ARG A 26 9.55 -19.22 6.03
N GLU A 27 10.53 -18.56 5.43
CA GLU A 27 11.93 -18.99 5.50
C GLU A 27 12.65 -18.47 6.76
N LYS A 28 12.24 -17.32 7.29
CA LYS A 28 12.91 -16.57 8.36
C LYS A 28 11.90 -15.81 9.24
N ASP A 29 11.10 -16.55 9.99
CA ASP A 29 10.04 -16.04 10.87
C ASP A 29 10.47 -14.98 11.90
N LYS A 30 11.76 -14.93 12.27
CA LYS A 30 12.37 -13.96 13.19
C LYS A 30 12.68 -12.59 12.58
N LEU A 31 12.61 -12.43 11.25
CA LEU A 31 12.92 -11.15 10.58
C LEU A 31 11.69 -10.21 10.57
N PHE A 32 11.34 -9.71 11.75
CA PHE A 32 10.12 -8.92 11.96
C PHE A 32 10.10 -7.58 11.21
N SER A 33 11.08 -6.70 11.45
CA SER A 33 11.07 -5.34 10.87
C SER A 33 11.05 -5.34 9.34
N PRO A 34 11.87 -6.18 8.65
CA PRO A 34 11.80 -6.28 7.20
C PRO A 34 10.45 -6.83 6.72
N THR A 35 9.85 -7.81 7.43
CA THR A 35 8.53 -8.32 7.07
C THR A 35 7.46 -7.23 7.14
N TYR A 36 7.43 -6.44 8.22
CA TYR A 36 6.51 -5.30 8.34
C TYR A 36 6.77 -4.22 7.28
N PHE A 37 8.03 -3.99 6.93
CA PHE A 37 8.37 -3.02 5.89
C PHE A 37 7.81 -3.44 4.53
N LEU A 38 8.02 -4.72 4.15
CA LEU A 38 7.49 -5.27 2.91
C LEU A 38 5.96 -5.22 2.88
N LEU A 39 5.30 -5.52 3.99
CA LEU A 39 3.84 -5.40 4.11
C LEU A 39 3.35 -3.96 4.01
N GLY A 40 4.04 -3.00 4.64
CA GLY A 40 3.74 -1.58 4.51
C GLY A 40 3.85 -1.10 3.06
N GLN A 41 4.92 -1.50 2.35
CA GLN A 41 5.10 -1.22 0.92
C GLN A 41 3.96 -1.80 0.08
N SER A 42 3.60 -3.07 0.32
CA SER A 42 2.50 -3.72 -0.39
C SER A 42 1.17 -2.98 -0.20
N ILE A 43 0.82 -2.63 1.04
CA ILE A 43 -0.40 -1.88 1.36
C ILE A 43 -0.38 -0.50 0.69
N GLU A 44 0.71 0.26 0.85
CA GLU A 44 0.84 1.59 0.27
C GLU A 44 0.68 1.56 -1.26
N LEU A 45 1.36 0.63 -1.93
CA LEU A 45 1.33 0.52 -3.37
C LEU A 45 -0.02 0.02 -3.89
N ALA A 46 -0.70 -0.89 -3.18
CA ALA A 46 -2.06 -1.30 -3.55
C ALA A 46 -3.03 -0.10 -3.52
N LEU A 47 -2.97 0.73 -2.47
CA LEU A 47 -3.76 1.96 -2.34
C LEU A 47 -3.40 2.99 -3.44
N LYS A 48 -2.10 3.17 -3.72
CA LYS A 48 -1.63 4.04 -4.80
C LYS A 48 -2.08 3.55 -6.18
N GLY A 49 -2.06 2.24 -6.42
CA GLY A 49 -2.55 1.64 -7.66
C GLY A 49 -4.03 1.94 -7.89
N PHE A 50 -4.85 1.81 -6.84
CA PHE A 50 -6.26 2.20 -6.86
C PHE A 50 -6.45 3.69 -7.18
N LEU A 51 -5.79 4.57 -6.42
CA LEU A 51 -5.87 6.03 -6.64
C LEU A 51 -5.38 6.43 -8.04
N ARG A 52 -4.35 5.75 -8.54
CA ARG A 52 -3.84 5.94 -9.89
C ARG A 52 -4.88 5.58 -10.95
N GLY A 53 -5.58 4.46 -10.77
CA GLY A 53 -6.69 4.04 -11.64
C GLY A 53 -7.85 5.04 -11.66
N LEU A 54 -7.99 5.84 -10.59
CA LEU A 54 -8.95 6.93 -10.50
C LEU A 54 -8.45 8.26 -11.09
N GLY A 55 -7.19 8.35 -11.51
CA GLY A 55 -6.64 9.54 -12.16
C GLY A 55 -5.66 10.35 -11.31
N ALA A 56 -5.25 9.88 -10.13
CA ALA A 56 -4.23 10.57 -9.32
C ALA A 56 -2.90 10.70 -10.12
N SER A 57 -2.29 11.88 -10.09
CA SER A 57 -1.01 12.14 -10.76
C SER A 57 0.16 11.50 -10.02
N GLU A 58 1.32 11.35 -10.66
CA GLU A 58 2.54 10.90 -9.97
C GLU A 58 2.88 11.77 -8.75
N LYS A 59 2.63 13.09 -8.85
CA LYS A 59 2.82 14.04 -7.75
C LYS A 59 1.90 13.72 -6.57
N ASP A 60 0.62 13.44 -6.85
CA ASP A 60 -0.34 13.08 -5.81
C ASP A 60 0.09 11.81 -5.09
N LEU A 61 0.52 10.78 -5.83
CA LEU A 61 1.02 9.54 -5.25
C LEU A 61 2.30 9.74 -4.42
N LYS A 62 3.23 10.60 -4.87
CA LYS A 62 4.43 10.94 -4.09
C LYS A 62 4.10 11.64 -2.78
N ASN A 63 3.03 12.43 -2.73
CA ASN A 63 2.58 13.09 -1.50
C ASN A 63 2.00 12.14 -0.45
N LEU A 64 1.80 10.86 -0.80
CA LEU A 64 1.36 9.79 0.10
C LEU A 64 2.52 8.90 0.57
N SER A 65 3.76 9.25 0.20
CA SER A 65 4.94 8.41 0.45
C SER A 65 5.13 8.06 1.92
N HIS A 66 5.20 6.77 2.20
CA HIS A 66 5.39 6.19 3.54
C HIS A 66 4.30 6.54 4.56
N ASP A 67 3.12 6.96 4.12
CA ASP A 67 2.03 7.32 5.01
C ASP A 67 0.78 6.49 4.69
N LEU A 68 0.63 5.37 5.40
CA LEU A 68 -0.46 4.42 5.19
C LEU A 68 -1.81 5.02 5.58
N ASP A 69 -1.87 5.80 6.65
CA ASP A 69 -3.13 6.43 7.07
C ASP A 69 -3.60 7.43 6.04
N LYS A 70 -2.69 8.29 5.55
CA LYS A 70 -3.02 9.25 4.51
C LYS A 70 -3.41 8.56 3.21
N ALA A 71 -2.67 7.54 2.79
CA ALA A 71 -3.01 6.77 1.59
C ALA A 71 -4.39 6.09 1.70
N LEU A 72 -4.69 5.51 2.87
CA LEU A 72 -5.97 4.85 3.12
C LEU A 72 -7.12 5.85 3.13
N GLN A 73 -6.98 6.97 3.85
CA GLN A 73 -8.00 8.01 3.91
C GLN A 73 -8.32 8.58 2.52
N GLU A 74 -7.30 8.85 1.70
CA GLU A 74 -7.51 9.33 0.34
C GLU A 74 -8.20 8.27 -0.53
N ALA A 75 -7.87 6.99 -0.39
CA ALA A 75 -8.54 5.91 -1.09
C ALA A 75 -10.01 5.75 -0.65
N GLU A 76 -10.31 5.82 0.64
CA GLU A 76 -11.68 5.75 1.18
C GLU A 76 -12.53 6.92 0.72
N LYS A 77 -11.99 8.15 0.70
CA LYS A 77 -12.66 9.33 0.13
C LYS A 77 -13.04 9.15 -1.34
N LYS A 78 -12.33 8.27 -2.05
CA LYS A 78 -12.57 7.96 -3.47
C LYS A 78 -13.31 6.64 -3.70
N GLY A 79 -13.87 6.04 -2.65
CA GLY A 79 -14.76 4.90 -2.78
C GLY A 79 -14.10 3.52 -2.68
N LEU A 80 -12.93 3.41 -2.03
CA LEU A 80 -12.26 2.11 -1.79
C LEU A 80 -13.21 1.08 -1.15
N GLN A 81 -14.10 1.51 -0.26
CA GLN A 81 -15.08 0.66 0.43
C GLN A 81 -16.03 -0.11 -0.50
N ASN A 82 -16.17 0.35 -1.75
CA ASN A 82 -16.97 -0.35 -2.76
C ASN A 82 -16.25 -1.58 -3.33
N LEU A 83 -14.93 -1.67 -3.12
CA LEU A 83 -14.07 -2.75 -3.61
C LEU A 83 -13.53 -3.63 -2.48
N VAL A 84 -13.24 -3.03 -1.32
CA VAL A 84 -12.62 -3.70 -0.18
C VAL A 84 -13.33 -3.28 1.10
N SER A 85 -13.86 -4.26 1.84
CA SER A 85 -14.42 -4.01 3.17
C SER A 85 -13.32 -4.12 4.23
N LEU A 86 -13.01 -2.98 4.86
CA LEU A 86 -12.12 -2.87 6.02
C LEU A 86 -12.95 -2.56 7.26
N SER A 87 -12.70 -3.31 8.33
CA SER A 87 -13.26 -3.06 9.66
C SER A 87 -12.47 -1.98 10.40
N ASP A 88 -13.02 -1.47 11.49
CA ASP A 88 -12.28 -0.52 12.36
C ASP A 88 -11.05 -1.16 13.00
N ASN A 89 -11.09 -2.48 13.23
CA ASN A 89 -9.93 -3.23 13.67
C ASN A 89 -8.84 -3.25 12.59
N ASP A 90 -9.21 -3.40 11.32
CA ASP A 90 -8.25 -3.36 10.21
C ASP A 90 -7.58 -1.98 10.13
N ARG A 91 -8.38 -0.91 10.21
CA ARG A 91 -7.88 0.47 10.25
C ARG A 91 -6.93 0.69 11.42
N GLY A 92 -7.27 0.19 12.61
CA GLY A 92 -6.40 0.27 13.78
C GLY A 92 -5.07 -0.47 13.62
N ASN A 93 -5.07 -1.63 12.94
CA ASN A 93 -3.83 -2.35 12.63
C ASN A 93 -2.96 -1.60 11.60
N ILE A 94 -3.58 -1.00 10.58
CA ILE A 94 -2.88 -0.14 9.61
C ILE A 94 -2.26 1.06 10.31
N ALA A 95 -3.02 1.76 11.16
CA ALA A 95 -2.54 2.91 11.91
C ALA A 95 -1.36 2.54 12.83
N LEU A 96 -1.44 1.40 13.51
CA LEU A 96 -0.35 0.92 14.36
C LEU A 96 0.92 0.57 13.56
N LEU A 97 0.77 -0.02 12.36
CA LEU A 97 1.89 -0.22 11.44
C LEU A 97 2.47 1.12 10.95
N ASN A 98 1.60 2.09 10.66
CA ASN A 98 1.97 3.38 10.08
C ASN A 98 2.97 4.13 10.96
N VAL A 99 2.83 4.05 12.30
CA VAL A 99 3.78 4.65 13.27
C VAL A 99 5.23 4.27 12.95
N TYR A 100 5.49 3.00 12.63
CA TYR A 100 6.84 2.49 12.35
C TYR A 100 7.24 2.65 10.88
N TYR A 101 6.25 2.58 9.99
CA TYR A 101 6.47 2.67 8.55
C TYR A 101 6.82 4.10 8.13
N GLN A 102 6.04 5.09 8.59
CA GLN A 102 6.21 6.50 8.29
C GLN A 102 7.51 7.08 8.86
N SER A 103 7.86 6.69 10.08
CA SER A 103 9.12 7.10 10.72
C SER A 103 10.36 6.43 10.14
N LYS A 104 10.19 5.47 9.22
CA LYS A 104 11.25 4.58 8.71
C LYS A 104 11.98 3.77 9.80
N ASP A 105 11.36 3.62 10.95
CA ASP A 105 11.90 2.88 12.09
C ASP A 105 12.12 1.39 11.75
N LEU A 106 11.31 0.83 10.85
CA LEU A 106 11.50 -0.53 10.35
C LEU A 106 12.82 -0.75 9.59
N GLN A 107 13.44 0.33 9.10
CA GLN A 107 14.69 0.29 8.34
C GLN A 107 15.90 0.68 9.22
N TYR A 108 15.73 1.70 10.06
CA TYR A 108 16.84 2.29 10.83
C TYR A 108 16.84 1.94 12.31
N THR A 109 15.89 1.12 12.78
CA THR A 109 15.72 0.65 14.17
C THR A 109 16.10 1.69 15.22
N LEU A 110 15.16 2.55 15.55
CA LEU A 110 15.20 3.40 16.72
C LEU A 110 15.04 2.56 17.99
N SER A 111 15.73 2.95 19.06
CA SER A 111 15.67 2.29 20.36
C SER A 111 14.32 2.54 21.06
N GLY A 112 13.88 1.58 21.89
CA GLY A 112 12.67 1.72 22.71
C GLY A 112 11.76 0.48 22.71
N PHE A 113 10.74 0.50 23.55
CA PHE A 113 9.70 -0.54 23.58
C PHE A 113 8.75 -0.33 22.40
N LYS A 114 8.54 -1.38 21.60
CA LYS A 114 7.72 -1.33 20.38
C LYS A 114 6.53 -2.26 20.50
N ARG A 115 5.37 -1.79 20.05
CA ARG A 115 4.11 -2.53 20.00
C ARG A 115 3.69 -2.66 18.54
N TYR A 116 3.99 -3.80 17.95
CA TYR A 116 3.60 -4.11 16.57
C TYR A 116 2.14 -4.60 16.50
N PRO A 117 1.44 -4.38 15.37
CA PRO A 117 0.15 -5.01 15.12
C PRO A 117 0.28 -6.53 15.03
N ASN A 118 -0.84 -7.23 14.96
CA ASN A 118 -0.79 -8.66 14.70
C ASN A 118 -0.34 -8.89 13.24
N LEU A 119 0.79 -9.60 13.05
CA LEU A 119 1.39 -9.81 11.74
C LEU A 119 0.44 -10.50 10.75
N ASP A 120 -0.27 -11.54 11.18
CA ASP A 120 -1.19 -12.29 10.33
C ASP A 120 -2.37 -11.43 9.89
N LYS A 121 -2.82 -10.49 10.75
CA LYS A 121 -3.82 -9.48 10.37
C LYS A 121 -3.30 -8.54 9.30
N ILE A 122 -2.04 -8.09 9.37
CA ILE A 122 -1.46 -7.25 8.31
C ILE A 122 -1.36 -8.01 6.98
N PHE A 123 -0.96 -9.29 6.99
CA PHE A 123 -0.97 -10.13 5.79
C PHE A 123 -2.36 -10.22 5.17
N ASP A 124 -3.38 -10.48 5.98
CA ASP A 124 -4.77 -10.57 5.52
C ASP A 124 -5.27 -9.25 4.92
N ILE A 125 -4.97 -8.12 5.58
CA ILE A 125 -5.31 -6.78 5.08
C ILE A 125 -4.63 -6.50 3.73
N ALA A 126 -3.32 -6.74 3.62
CA ALA A 126 -2.56 -6.54 2.39
C ALA A 126 -3.14 -7.38 1.24
N LYS A 127 -3.45 -8.66 1.52
CA LYS A 127 -4.08 -9.56 0.55
C LYS A 127 -5.45 -9.06 0.11
N ARG A 128 -6.33 -8.68 1.05
CA ARG A 128 -7.67 -8.14 0.73
C ARG A 128 -7.60 -6.88 -0.11
N LEU A 129 -6.66 -5.98 0.18
CA LEU A 129 -6.43 -4.78 -0.62
C LEU A 129 -5.98 -5.11 -2.04
N LEU A 130 -5.01 -6.00 -2.20
CA LEU A 130 -4.55 -6.45 -3.52
C LEU A 130 -5.69 -7.10 -4.32
N ASP A 131 -6.36 -8.08 -3.74
CA ASP A 131 -7.43 -8.82 -4.40
C ASP A 131 -8.57 -7.89 -4.84
N GLY A 132 -9.05 -7.01 -3.95
CA GLY A 132 -10.18 -6.13 -4.25
C GLY A 132 -9.84 -4.99 -5.22
N THR A 133 -8.59 -4.51 -5.25
CA THR A 133 -8.19 -3.43 -6.17
C THR A 133 -7.74 -3.92 -7.55
N LYS A 134 -7.46 -5.22 -7.72
CA LYS A 134 -6.91 -5.79 -8.96
C LYS A 134 -7.73 -5.46 -10.21
N ASN A 135 -9.02 -5.76 -10.19
CA ASN A 135 -9.89 -5.53 -11.35
C ASN A 135 -9.96 -4.04 -11.72
N HIS A 136 -10.04 -3.17 -10.71
CA HIS A 136 -10.00 -1.73 -10.92
C HIS A 136 -8.70 -1.28 -11.59
N CYS A 137 -7.55 -1.77 -11.11
CA CYS A 137 -6.24 -1.44 -11.67
C CYS A 137 -6.07 -1.94 -13.11
N ILE A 138 -6.60 -3.13 -13.45
CA ILE A 138 -6.60 -3.69 -14.81
C ILE A 138 -7.42 -2.80 -15.74
N GLN A 139 -8.66 -2.50 -15.37
CA GLN A 139 -9.61 -1.75 -16.22
C GLN A 139 -9.15 -0.31 -16.47
N ASN A 140 -8.40 0.28 -15.55
CA ASN A 140 -7.98 1.68 -15.63
C ASN A 140 -6.50 1.86 -15.99
N ARG A 141 -5.80 0.81 -16.42
CA ARG A 141 -4.36 0.86 -16.73
C ARG A 141 -4.03 1.89 -17.82
N GLU A 142 -4.92 2.13 -18.76
CA GLU A 142 -4.69 3.03 -19.90
C GLU A 142 -4.95 4.51 -19.57
N ARG A 143 -5.47 4.81 -18.38
CA ARG A 143 -5.94 6.16 -18.02
C ARG A 143 -4.88 7.26 -18.17
N HIS A 144 -3.61 6.90 -18.03
CA HIS A 144 -2.46 7.81 -18.10
C HIS A 144 -1.52 7.55 -19.28
N PHE A 145 -1.81 6.58 -20.15
CA PHE A 145 -1.00 6.36 -21.35
C PHE A 145 -1.17 7.53 -22.32
N GLY A 146 -0.06 8.16 -22.70
CA GLY A 146 -0.03 9.22 -23.72
C GLY A 146 -0.70 10.54 -23.31
N LYS A 147 -1.00 10.75 -22.02
CA LYS A 147 -1.59 12.00 -21.51
C LYS A 147 -0.59 12.75 -20.65
N SER A 148 -0.43 14.05 -20.92
CA SER A 148 0.26 14.96 -20.01
C SER A 148 -0.62 15.13 -18.77
N THR A 149 -0.29 14.48 -17.67
CA THR A 149 -1.08 14.43 -16.43
C THR A 149 -0.98 15.71 -15.60
N ALA A 150 -1.14 16.84 -16.26
CA ALA A 150 -1.35 18.15 -15.66
C ALA A 150 -2.66 18.73 -16.19
N VAL A 151 -3.80 18.25 -15.67
CA VAL A 151 -5.03 19.04 -15.67
C VAL A 151 -5.70 18.84 -14.31
N LEU A 152 -5.39 19.75 -13.39
CA LEU A 152 -6.35 20.27 -12.41
C LEU A 152 -6.98 21.51 -13.03
#